data_AF-A0A5C4VF16-F1
#
_entry.id   AF-A0A5C4VF16-F1
#
_cell.length_a   1.000
_cell.length_b   1.000
_cell.length_c   1.000
_cell.angle_alpha   90.00
_cell.angle_beta   90.00
_cell.angle_gamma   90.00
#
_symmetry.space_group_name_H-M   'P 1'
#
loop_
_entity.id
_entity.type
_entity.pdbx_description
1 polymer ?
#
loop_
_entity_poly.entity_id
_entity_poly.type
_entity_poly.pdbx_seq_one_letter_code
_entity_poly.pdbx_strand_id
1 'polypeptide(L)'
;MQARLRRDYAYPMDQRPALLWYHDHRMDFTGPAIWRGLAGLQIVRDDAEEALGLPAGPHELPLVLADRAFAADGSLDYPALDPAPGSALGSVLRERPGVREPYLAGVLGDVILVNGAPWPVHEVDAARYRLRLLNASNARHYALQAVGDDGRRLDLVQIGADHGLLAAPVTHRLLPIAPAVRKVTVSEIARAAGVGKGTVYLYWPTKEDLILGLLARELLTLLDEAIGHIAADSAAVWPRRLAPLLLRTGRDLPLARRLFSGDTDLFRLLTQQAGDRDLFDRTRPSALSEAVLPILHRHGLIRSDWPLPDQAYAAHAVVTGFGIVMSDPAATPAAHAPDEVLADTMALLVEPPVAPSDAAVAAAAEDALAIFRETRDAVLELIERSQATAK
;
A
#
# COMPACT_ATOMS: atom_id res chain seq x y z
N MET A 1 -39.29 -18.06 4.03
CA MET A 1 -38.17 -19.01 4.10
C MET A 1 -36.88 -18.20 3.91
N GLN A 2 -36.16 -17.84 4.98
CA GLN A 2 -34.89 -17.11 4.83
C GLN A 2 -33.84 -18.07 4.27
N ALA A 3 -33.35 -17.81 3.06
CA ALA A 3 -32.25 -18.56 2.49
C ALA A 3 -31.01 -18.38 3.37
N ARG A 4 -30.50 -19.47 3.93
CA ARG A 4 -29.24 -19.47 4.67
C ARG A 4 -28.10 -19.37 3.66
N LEU A 5 -27.64 -18.16 3.39
CA LEU A 5 -26.45 -17.92 2.56
C LEU A 5 -25.23 -18.44 3.32
N ARG A 6 -24.42 -19.26 2.64
CA ARG A 6 -23.16 -19.80 3.16
C ARG A 6 -22.07 -19.49 2.14
N ARG A 7 -20.89 -19.14 2.65
CA ARG A 7 -19.66 -19.01 1.86
C ARG A 7 -18.57 -19.78 2.56
N ASP A 8 -17.89 -20.65 1.80
CA ASP A 8 -16.73 -21.39 2.29
C ASP A 8 -15.46 -20.61 1.92
N TYR A 9 -14.51 -20.58 2.86
CA TYR A 9 -13.19 -19.96 2.69
C TYR A 9 -12.12 -21.03 2.90
N ALA A 10 -11.15 -21.11 1.98
CA ALA A 10 -10.00 -21.99 2.11
C ALA A 10 -8.76 -21.16 2.48
N TYR A 11 -8.12 -21.50 3.59
CA TYR A 11 -6.89 -20.88 4.05
C TYR A 11 -5.75 -21.91 3.94
N PRO A 12 -4.76 -21.70 3.06
CA PRO A 12 -3.65 -22.65 2.89
C PRO A 12 -2.77 -22.78 4.13
N MET A 13 -2.70 -21.72 4.95
CA MET A 13 -1.88 -21.63 6.16
C MET A 13 -0.37 -21.86 5.94
N ASP A 14 0.10 -21.78 4.68
CA ASP A 14 1.52 -21.86 4.31
C ASP A 14 2.20 -20.49 4.47
N GLN A 15 2.52 -20.16 5.73
CA GLN A 15 3.16 -18.90 6.11
C GLN A 15 3.89 -19.03 7.44
N ARG A 16 4.74 -18.06 7.76
CA ARG A 16 5.43 -17.96 9.06
C ARG A 16 4.43 -17.95 10.24
N PRO A 17 4.82 -18.49 11.41
CA PRO A 17 4.02 -18.43 12.63
C PRO A 17 3.76 -16.97 13.00
N ALA A 18 2.51 -16.63 13.25
CA ALA A 18 2.06 -15.25 13.44
C ALA A 18 0.76 -15.19 14.25
N LEU A 19 0.50 -14.02 14.85
CA LEU A 19 -0.83 -13.66 15.35
C LEU A 19 -1.63 -13.07 14.18
N LEU A 20 -2.54 -13.84 13.62
CA LEU A 20 -3.55 -13.36 12.69
C LEU A 20 -4.86 -13.09 13.43
N TRP A 21 -5.79 -12.48 12.72
CA TRP A 21 -7.14 -12.26 13.20
C TRP A 21 -8.09 -12.23 12.00
N TYR A 22 -9.33 -12.62 12.24
CA TYR A 22 -10.41 -12.56 11.25
C TYR A 22 -11.46 -11.57 11.75
N HIS A 23 -12.09 -10.85 10.83
CA HIS A 23 -13.13 -9.89 11.17
C HIS A 23 -14.10 -9.69 10.00
N ASP A 24 -15.25 -9.09 10.27
CA ASP A 24 -16.18 -8.69 9.21
C ASP A 24 -15.51 -7.71 8.25
N HIS A 25 -15.80 -7.85 6.95
CA HIS A 25 -15.31 -6.96 5.92
C HIS A 25 -16.42 -6.60 4.91
N ARG A 26 -17.68 -6.60 5.37
CA ARG A 26 -18.80 -6.19 4.53
C ARG A 26 -18.60 -4.74 4.10
N MET A 27 -18.74 -4.50 2.79
CA MET A 27 -18.65 -3.17 2.20
C MET A 27 -19.51 -2.19 3.00
N ASP A 28 -18.91 -1.05 3.36
CA ASP A 28 -19.51 0.06 4.12
C ASP A 28 -20.01 -0.21 5.56
N PHE A 29 -20.01 -1.47 6.01
CA PHE A 29 -20.51 -1.87 7.34
C PHE A 29 -19.45 -2.50 8.24
N THR A 30 -18.19 -2.55 7.80
CA THR A 30 -17.07 -3.15 8.53
C THR A 30 -16.90 -2.55 9.95
N GLY A 31 -16.83 -1.22 10.06
CA GLY A 31 -16.66 -0.53 11.34
C GLY A 31 -17.71 -0.90 12.40
N PRO A 32 -19.02 -0.75 12.13
CA PRO A 32 -20.04 -1.12 13.10
C PRO A 32 -20.17 -2.64 13.33
N ALA A 33 -19.80 -3.48 12.36
CA ALA A 33 -19.77 -4.93 12.54
C ALA A 33 -18.67 -5.38 13.51
N ILE A 34 -17.46 -4.83 13.38
CA ILE A 34 -16.34 -5.04 14.32
C ILE A 34 -16.71 -4.49 15.70
N TRP A 35 -17.35 -3.32 15.76
CA TRP A 35 -17.82 -2.72 17.02
C TRP A 35 -18.73 -3.68 17.80
N ARG A 36 -19.60 -4.40 17.10
CA ARG A 36 -20.52 -5.40 17.68
C ARG A 36 -19.91 -6.79 17.90
N GLY A 37 -18.60 -6.93 17.68
CA GLY A 37 -17.86 -8.12 18.07
C GLY A 37 -17.61 -9.14 16.96
N LEU A 38 -17.83 -8.81 15.68
CA LEU A 38 -17.42 -9.67 14.56
C LEU A 38 -15.91 -9.59 14.30
N ALA A 39 -15.12 -10.01 15.28
CA ALA A 39 -13.67 -10.14 15.22
C ALA A 39 -13.20 -11.31 16.11
N GLY A 40 -12.14 -12.00 15.71
CA GLY A 40 -11.54 -13.09 16.47
C GLY A 40 -10.09 -13.33 16.07
N LEU A 41 -9.35 -14.05 16.91
CA LEU A 41 -7.93 -14.34 16.69
C LEU A 41 -7.73 -15.65 15.95
N GLN A 42 -6.66 -15.72 15.15
CA GLN A 42 -6.16 -16.94 14.54
C GLN A 42 -4.65 -17.00 14.75
N ILE A 43 -4.16 -17.96 15.53
CA ILE A 43 -2.73 -18.10 15.80
C ILE A 43 -2.16 -19.18 14.89
N VAL A 44 -1.17 -18.82 14.08
CA VAL A 44 -0.37 -19.77 13.30
C VAL A 44 0.86 -20.13 14.13
N ARG A 45 1.15 -21.43 14.26
CA ARG A 45 2.26 -21.99 15.03
C ARG A 45 3.11 -22.87 14.13
N ASP A 46 4.39 -23.00 14.45
CA ASP A 46 5.29 -23.98 13.83
C ASP A 46 6.28 -24.56 14.86
N ASP A 47 6.90 -25.68 14.50
CA ASP A 47 7.85 -26.39 15.37
C ASP A 47 9.12 -25.55 15.65
N ALA A 48 9.49 -24.66 14.72
CA ALA A 48 10.67 -23.81 14.85
C ALA A 48 10.49 -22.72 15.92
N GLU A 49 9.31 -22.10 16.00
CA GLU A 49 8.92 -21.18 17.05
C GLU A 49 8.83 -21.89 18.41
N GLU A 50 8.23 -23.09 18.45
CA GLU A 50 8.10 -23.86 19.68
C GLU A 50 9.47 -24.24 20.28
N ALA A 51 10.45 -24.56 19.42
CA ALA A 51 11.81 -24.87 19.85
C ALA A 51 12.55 -23.70 20.54
N LEU A 52 12.05 -22.46 20.42
CA LEU A 52 12.63 -21.29 21.10
C LEU A 52 12.35 -21.25 22.61
N GLY A 53 11.42 -22.09 23.11
CA GLY A 53 11.08 -22.13 24.54
C GLY A 53 10.47 -20.83 25.07
N LEU A 54 9.74 -20.10 24.21
CA LEU A 54 8.97 -18.92 24.60
C LEU A 54 7.86 -19.29 25.60
N PRO A 55 7.39 -18.36 26.46
CA PRO A 55 6.25 -18.64 27.33
C PRO A 55 5.04 -19.12 26.54
N ALA A 56 4.43 -20.21 27.00
CA ALA A 56 3.36 -20.95 26.33
C ALA A 56 2.28 -21.37 27.33
N GLY A 57 1.14 -21.86 26.82
CA GLY A 57 0.04 -22.33 27.66
C GLY A 57 -0.51 -21.21 28.56
N PRO A 58 -0.63 -21.40 29.88
CA PRO A 58 -1.14 -20.36 30.81
C PRO A 58 -0.32 -19.06 30.81
N HIS A 59 0.94 -19.11 30.37
CA HIS A 59 1.82 -17.94 30.29
C HIS A 59 1.80 -17.25 28.91
N GLU A 60 0.94 -17.69 27.99
CA GLU A 60 0.69 -17.03 26.69
C GLU A 60 -0.72 -16.44 26.64
N LEU A 61 -0.82 -15.11 26.72
CA LEU A 61 -2.07 -14.40 26.86
C LEU A 61 -2.43 -13.64 25.58
N PRO A 62 -3.52 -14.00 24.86
CA PRO A 62 -4.07 -13.16 23.82
C PRO A 62 -4.83 -11.99 24.43
N LEU A 63 -4.47 -10.77 24.02
CA LEU A 63 -5.11 -9.53 24.50
C LEU A 63 -5.63 -8.74 23.29
N VAL A 64 -6.94 -8.77 23.10
CA VAL A 64 -7.65 -7.96 22.10
C VAL A 64 -8.11 -6.68 22.76
N LEU A 65 -7.45 -5.58 22.42
CA LEU A 65 -7.79 -4.23 22.86
C LEU A 65 -8.87 -3.65 21.96
N ALA A 66 -9.91 -3.09 22.54
CA ALA A 66 -10.96 -2.42 21.78
C ALA A 66 -11.60 -1.32 22.63
N ASP A 67 -11.91 -0.18 22.04
CA ASP A 67 -12.69 0.88 22.70
C ASP A 67 -14.15 0.83 22.28
N ARG A 68 -15.06 1.02 23.24
CA ARG A 68 -16.51 1.03 23.03
C ARG A 68 -17.14 2.19 23.78
N ALA A 69 -18.35 2.54 23.37
CA ALA A 69 -19.24 3.46 24.06
C ALA A 69 -20.54 2.71 24.35
N PHE A 70 -21.18 3.06 25.45
CA PHE A 70 -22.39 2.41 25.90
C PHE A 70 -23.47 3.45 26.20
N ALA A 71 -24.71 3.16 25.82
CA ALA A 71 -25.85 3.94 26.26
C ALA A 71 -26.14 3.71 27.75
N ALA A 72 -27.01 4.53 28.34
CA ALA A 72 -27.36 4.44 29.77
C ALA A 72 -27.97 3.08 30.17
N ASP A 73 -28.51 2.33 29.21
CA ASP A 73 -29.06 0.98 29.42
C ASP A 73 -28.00 -0.14 29.26
N GLY A 74 -26.74 0.22 29.01
CA GLY A 74 -25.63 -0.71 28.79
C GLY A 74 -25.55 -1.29 27.38
N SER A 75 -26.41 -0.88 26.44
CA SER A 75 -26.30 -1.28 25.03
C SER A 75 -25.11 -0.60 24.35
N LEU A 76 -24.50 -1.28 23.37
CA LEU A 76 -23.41 -0.71 22.58
C LEU A 76 -23.91 0.49 21.77
N ASP A 77 -23.34 1.67 22.02
CA ASP A 77 -23.61 2.86 21.22
C ASP A 77 -22.62 2.96 20.06
N TYR A 78 -23.13 3.15 18.85
CA TYR A 78 -22.33 3.39 17.66
C TYR A 78 -23.03 4.46 16.80
N PRO A 79 -22.33 5.52 16.37
CA PRO A 79 -22.95 6.66 15.70
C PRO A 79 -23.22 6.41 14.21
N ALA A 80 -23.85 5.28 13.87
CA ALA A 80 -24.24 4.94 12.49
C ALA A 80 -25.31 5.90 11.93
N LEU A 81 -25.34 6.06 10.61
CA LEU A 81 -26.41 6.78 9.90
C LEU A 81 -27.69 5.95 9.72
N ASP A 82 -27.55 4.63 9.66
CA ASP A 82 -28.67 3.69 9.68
C ASP A 82 -29.45 3.87 11.00
N PRO A 83 -30.77 4.11 10.97
CA PRO A 83 -31.55 4.42 12.16
C PRO A 83 -31.39 3.32 13.23
N ALA A 84 -31.26 3.74 14.49
CA ALA A 84 -31.30 2.85 15.63
C ALA A 84 -32.72 2.82 16.20
N PRO A 85 -33.64 1.93 15.76
CA PRO A 85 -34.89 1.76 16.48
C PRO A 85 -34.65 0.82 17.67
N GLY A 86 -34.72 1.38 18.89
CA GLY A 86 -35.25 0.78 20.13
C GLY A 86 -34.93 -0.68 20.50
N SER A 87 -33.94 -1.34 19.91
CA SER A 87 -33.57 -2.73 20.21
C SER A 87 -32.22 -2.79 20.92
N ALA A 88 -32.07 -3.76 21.83
CA ALA A 88 -30.83 -4.05 22.55
C ALA A 88 -29.62 -4.37 21.64
N LEU A 89 -29.84 -4.58 20.33
CA LEU A 89 -28.81 -4.79 19.32
C LEU A 89 -28.51 -3.55 18.45
N GLY A 90 -29.23 -2.43 18.62
CA GLY A 90 -29.10 -1.23 17.79
C GLY A 90 -29.53 -1.42 16.33
N SER A 91 -29.25 -0.41 15.48
CA SER A 91 -29.52 -0.37 14.02
C SER A 91 -29.26 -1.71 13.31
N VAL A 92 -30.05 -2.07 12.30
CA VAL A 92 -29.84 -3.34 11.57
C VAL A 92 -28.59 -3.29 10.66
N LEU A 93 -27.99 -2.11 10.45
CA LEU A 93 -26.79 -1.90 9.63
C LEU A 93 -26.96 -2.54 8.24
N ARG A 94 -28.10 -2.30 7.61
CA ARG A 94 -28.46 -2.93 6.32
C ARG A 94 -28.75 -1.93 5.25
N GLU A 95 -29.27 -0.76 5.59
CA GLU A 95 -29.88 0.14 4.63
C GLU A 95 -28.98 1.33 4.33
N ARG A 96 -28.58 2.08 5.38
CA ARG A 96 -27.82 3.32 5.19
C ARG A 96 -26.40 3.23 5.75
N PRO A 97 -25.38 3.09 4.90
CA PRO A 97 -24.01 3.06 5.38
C PRO A 97 -23.56 4.39 5.98
N GLY A 98 -22.46 4.34 6.73
CA GLY A 98 -21.76 5.52 7.24
C GLY A 98 -22.06 5.85 8.71
N VAL A 99 -21.44 6.94 9.16
CA VAL A 99 -21.52 7.46 10.53
C VAL A 99 -21.91 8.93 10.52
N ARG A 100 -22.39 9.45 11.66
CA ARG A 100 -22.67 10.87 11.84
C ARG A 100 -21.39 11.70 11.61
N GLU A 101 -21.56 12.90 11.07
CA GLU A 101 -20.49 13.80 10.61
C GLU A 101 -19.28 13.93 11.56
N PRO A 102 -19.44 14.08 12.89
CA PRO A 102 -18.31 14.19 13.82
C PRO A 102 -17.39 12.97 13.84
N TYR A 103 -17.89 11.80 13.41
CA TYR A 103 -17.20 10.51 13.50
C TYR A 103 -16.66 10.01 12.15
N LEU A 104 -16.76 10.81 11.08
CA LEU A 104 -16.24 10.45 9.75
C LEU A 104 -14.73 10.17 9.76
N ALA A 105 -13.99 10.72 10.72
CA ALA A 105 -12.55 10.49 10.89
C ALA A 105 -12.22 9.21 11.68
N GLY A 106 -13.22 8.44 12.08
CA GLY A 106 -13.07 7.28 12.96
C GLY A 106 -13.94 7.40 14.21
N VAL A 107 -14.47 6.27 14.67
CA VAL A 107 -15.27 6.19 15.89
C VAL A 107 -14.34 5.86 17.06
N LEU A 108 -14.40 6.69 18.10
CA LEU A 108 -13.72 6.48 19.37
C LEU A 108 -14.77 6.22 20.46
N GLY A 109 -14.52 5.19 21.27
CA GLY A 109 -15.25 4.90 22.50
C GLY A 109 -14.52 5.45 23.72
N ASP A 110 -15.23 5.57 24.83
CA ASP A 110 -14.74 6.05 26.12
C ASP A 110 -14.42 4.93 27.12
N VAL A 111 -14.87 3.70 26.85
CA VAL A 111 -14.60 2.50 27.65
C VAL A 111 -13.59 1.61 26.94
N ILE A 112 -12.48 1.30 27.61
CA ILE A 112 -11.46 0.37 27.07
C ILE A 112 -11.78 -1.05 27.51
N LEU A 113 -11.87 -1.95 26.53
CA LEU A 113 -12.09 -3.36 26.73
C LEU A 113 -10.79 -4.12 26.41
N VAL A 114 -10.58 -5.21 27.16
CA VAL A 114 -9.62 -6.26 26.80
C VAL A 114 -10.39 -7.57 26.75
N ASN A 115 -10.33 -8.28 25.63
CA ASN A 115 -11.07 -9.53 25.40
C ASN A 115 -12.58 -9.39 25.69
N GLY A 116 -13.17 -8.23 25.40
CA GLY A 116 -14.59 -7.96 25.59
C GLY A 116 -15.00 -7.50 27.00
N ALA A 117 -14.10 -7.52 27.98
CA ALA A 117 -14.37 -7.04 29.34
C ALA A 117 -13.88 -5.60 29.52
N PRO A 118 -14.68 -4.68 30.10
CA PRO A 118 -14.23 -3.32 30.46
C PRO A 118 -13.18 -3.35 31.56
N TRP A 119 -12.02 -2.73 31.32
CA TRP A 119 -10.89 -2.59 32.28
C TRP A 119 -10.66 -3.82 33.19
N PRO A 120 -10.38 -5.01 32.63
CA PRO A 120 -10.31 -6.22 33.41
C PRO A 120 -9.01 -6.31 34.20
N VAL A 121 -9.04 -7.14 35.24
CA VAL A 121 -7.86 -7.58 36.00
C VAL A 121 -7.61 -9.05 35.65
N HIS A 122 -6.34 -9.42 35.50
CA HIS A 122 -5.91 -10.80 35.33
C HIS A 122 -4.83 -11.11 36.36
N GLU A 123 -5.05 -12.15 37.15
CA GLU A 123 -4.06 -12.63 38.13
C GLU A 123 -2.93 -13.36 37.42
N VAL A 124 -1.69 -13.02 37.77
CA VAL A 124 -0.48 -13.60 37.21
C VAL A 124 0.43 -14.10 38.32
N ASP A 125 1.22 -15.13 38.03
CA ASP A 125 2.31 -15.56 38.89
C ASP A 125 3.61 -14.78 38.61
N ALA A 126 4.64 -15.01 39.42
CA ALA A 126 5.93 -14.36 39.27
C ALA A 126 6.79 -15.02 38.15
N ALA A 127 6.25 -15.06 36.92
CA ALA A 127 6.90 -15.64 35.75
C ALA A 127 6.96 -14.67 34.55
N ARG A 128 7.60 -15.13 33.47
CA ARG A 128 7.60 -14.43 32.18
C ARG A 128 6.35 -14.79 31.40
N TYR A 129 5.65 -13.78 30.90
CA TYR A 129 4.45 -13.94 30.08
C TYR A 129 4.70 -13.49 28.64
N ARG A 130 4.08 -14.19 27.70
CA ARG A 130 4.01 -13.82 26.29
C ARG A 130 2.63 -13.20 26.01
N LEU A 131 2.61 -11.90 25.71
CA LEU A 131 1.37 -11.20 25.38
C LEU A 131 1.20 -11.10 23.86
N ARG A 132 0.08 -11.62 23.34
CA ARG A 132 -0.31 -11.50 21.94
C ARG A 132 -1.31 -10.35 21.79
N LEU A 133 -0.79 -9.17 21.49
CA LEU A 133 -1.56 -7.93 21.46
C LEU A 133 -2.21 -7.72 20.09
N LEU A 134 -3.52 -7.47 20.07
CA LEU A 134 -4.26 -6.97 18.90
C LEU A 134 -4.97 -5.67 19.28
N ASN A 135 -4.83 -4.63 18.45
CA ASN A 135 -5.69 -3.46 18.51
C ASN A 135 -6.86 -3.62 17.52
N ALA A 136 -8.04 -3.96 18.04
CA ALA A 136 -9.31 -4.13 17.33
C ALA A 136 -10.28 -2.95 17.54
N SER A 137 -9.75 -1.78 17.90
CA SER A 137 -10.51 -0.52 17.87
C SER A 137 -10.79 -0.05 16.45
N ASN A 138 -11.86 0.74 16.26
CA ASN A 138 -12.13 1.31 14.95
C ASN A 138 -11.12 2.41 14.56
N ALA A 139 -10.67 3.20 15.54
CA ALA A 139 -9.80 4.35 15.27
C ALA A 139 -8.78 4.65 16.37
N ARG A 140 -8.91 4.06 17.56
CA ARG A 140 -8.05 4.40 18.70
C ARG A 140 -6.64 3.87 18.53
N HIS A 141 -5.66 4.77 18.65
CA HIS A 141 -4.26 4.40 18.85
C HIS A 141 -3.99 4.28 20.35
N TYR A 142 -3.17 3.31 20.73
CA TYR A 142 -2.70 3.15 22.10
C TYR A 142 -1.20 3.38 22.17
N ALA A 143 -0.74 3.85 23.33
CA ALA A 143 0.66 3.84 23.70
C ALA A 143 0.75 3.08 25.03
N LEU A 144 1.12 1.81 24.96
CA LEU A 144 1.07 0.88 26.09
C LEU A 144 2.34 1.01 26.93
N GLN A 145 2.17 1.04 28.24
CA GLN A 145 3.27 1.05 29.21
C GLN A 145 2.88 0.14 30.37
N ALA A 146 3.83 -0.69 30.81
CA ALA A 146 3.69 -1.45 32.04
C ALA A 146 4.27 -0.64 33.20
N VAL A 147 3.48 -0.45 34.25
CA VAL A 147 3.85 0.30 35.46
C VAL A 147 3.51 -0.57 36.66
N GLY A 148 4.47 -0.79 37.55
CA GLY A 148 4.24 -1.47 38.81
C GLY A 148 3.48 -0.58 39.81
N ASP A 149 2.96 -1.18 40.88
CA ASP A 149 2.23 -0.47 41.93
C ASP A 149 3.08 0.61 42.63
N ASP A 150 4.41 0.44 42.60
CA ASP A 150 5.42 1.39 43.07
C ASP A 150 5.67 2.56 42.08
N GLY A 151 4.95 2.61 40.96
CA GLY A 151 5.14 3.58 39.88
C GLY A 151 6.34 3.27 38.97
N ARG A 152 7.05 2.17 39.20
CA ARG A 152 8.22 1.79 38.39
C ARG A 152 7.77 1.32 37.02
N ARG A 153 8.36 1.90 35.97
CA ARG A 153 8.14 1.45 34.60
C ARG A 153 8.85 0.13 34.35
N LEU A 154 8.14 -0.82 33.76
CA LEU A 154 8.67 -2.12 33.37
C LEU A 154 8.96 -2.14 31.87
N ASP A 155 10.00 -2.89 31.50
CA ASP A 155 10.37 -3.08 30.11
C ASP A 155 9.43 -4.08 29.43
N LEU A 156 8.96 -3.74 28.22
CA LEU A 156 8.18 -4.60 27.33
C LEU A 156 9.12 -5.12 26.24
N VAL A 157 9.28 -6.44 26.12
CA VAL A 157 10.14 -7.05 25.10
C VAL A 157 9.30 -7.50 23.92
N GLN A 158 9.39 -6.79 22.80
CA GLN A 158 8.75 -7.17 21.55
C GLN A 158 9.57 -8.25 20.86
N ILE A 159 8.96 -9.41 20.62
CA ILE A 159 9.57 -10.55 19.92
C ILE A 159 8.96 -10.81 18.54
N GLY A 160 7.84 -10.17 18.22
CA GLY A 160 7.15 -10.33 16.95
C GLY A 160 6.36 -9.09 16.51
N ALA A 161 5.96 -9.10 15.25
CA ALA A 161 5.09 -8.13 14.60
C ALA A 161 4.00 -8.87 13.80
N ASP A 162 3.28 -8.18 12.92
CA ASP A 162 2.10 -8.69 12.20
C ASP A 162 2.35 -10.03 11.47
N HIS A 163 3.56 -10.23 10.91
CA HIS A 163 3.91 -11.40 10.09
C HIS A 163 4.89 -12.37 10.78
N GLY A 164 4.92 -12.37 12.11
CA GLY A 164 5.69 -13.33 12.91
C GLY A 164 6.84 -12.70 13.70
N LEU A 165 7.83 -13.51 14.04
CA LEU A 165 8.95 -13.11 14.88
C LEU A 165 9.84 -12.04 14.23
N LEU A 166 10.39 -11.15 15.06
CA LEU A 166 11.45 -10.22 14.66
C LEU A 166 12.78 -10.97 14.52
N ALA A 167 13.72 -10.41 13.75
CA ALA A 167 15.08 -10.95 13.66
C ALA A 167 15.81 -10.95 15.02
N ALA A 168 15.49 -10.00 15.90
CA ALA A 168 15.95 -9.95 17.28
C ALA A 168 14.91 -9.26 18.17
N PRO A 169 14.85 -9.57 19.48
CA PRO A 169 13.97 -8.88 20.42
C PRO A 169 14.26 -7.38 20.52
N VAL A 170 13.22 -6.56 20.66
CA VAL A 170 13.33 -5.11 20.84
C VAL A 170 12.67 -4.69 22.14
N THR A 171 13.41 -4.00 23.00
CA THR A 171 12.91 -3.54 24.30
C THR A 171 12.26 -2.16 24.20
N HIS A 172 11.06 -2.04 24.76
CA HIS A 172 10.25 -0.83 24.77
C HIS A 172 9.89 -0.43 26.20
N ARG A 173 9.87 0.88 26.48
CA ARG A 173 9.23 1.45 27.69
C ARG A 173 7.84 2.03 27.41
N LEU A 174 7.53 2.24 26.13
CA LEU A 174 6.27 2.73 25.62
C LEU A 174 6.08 2.09 24.23
N LEU A 175 5.05 1.26 24.09
CA LEU A 175 4.77 0.52 22.86
C LEU A 175 3.58 1.16 22.13
N PRO A 176 3.79 1.91 21.04
CA PRO A 176 2.70 2.42 20.23
C PRO A 176 2.06 1.28 19.43
N ILE A 177 0.72 1.19 19.46
CA ILE A 177 -0.06 0.22 18.67
C ILE A 177 -1.27 0.92 18.04
N ALA A 178 -1.35 0.85 16.71
CA ALA A 178 -2.45 1.42 15.90
C ALA A 178 -3.45 0.31 15.51
N PRO A 179 -4.69 0.67 15.10
CA PRO A 179 -5.62 -0.30 14.55
C PRO A 179 -5.09 -0.91 13.25
N ALA A 180 -4.87 -2.23 13.25
CA ALA A 180 -4.39 -3.00 12.10
C ALA A 180 -3.16 -2.37 11.37
N VAL A 181 -2.95 -2.75 10.10
CA VAL A 181 -1.93 -2.13 9.23
C VAL A 181 -2.14 -0.62 9.21
N ARG A 182 -1.07 0.12 9.46
CA ARG A 182 -1.04 1.59 9.58
C ARG A 182 -1.58 2.25 8.30
N LYS A 183 -2.90 2.50 8.23
CA LYS A 183 -3.52 3.26 7.14
C LYS A 183 -3.29 4.75 7.38
N VAL A 184 -2.49 5.39 6.52
CA VAL A 184 -2.33 6.86 6.53
C VAL A 184 -3.69 7.52 6.27
N THR A 185 -4.08 8.47 7.12
CA THR A 185 -5.34 9.21 7.01
C THR A 185 -5.15 10.58 6.34
N VAL A 186 -6.21 11.11 5.70
CA VAL A 186 -6.20 12.48 5.12
C VAL A 186 -5.85 13.54 6.18
N SER A 187 -6.29 13.33 7.42
CA SER A 187 -5.98 14.24 8.53
C SER A 187 -4.48 14.27 8.85
N GLU A 188 -3.81 13.12 8.81
CA GLU A 188 -2.36 13.04 9.02
C GLU A 188 -1.59 13.68 7.86
N ILE A 189 -2.06 13.49 6.62
CA ILE A 189 -1.49 14.15 5.43
C ILE A 189 -1.63 15.67 5.54
N ALA A 190 -2.84 16.16 5.85
CA ALA A 190 -3.11 17.59 6.01
C ALA A 190 -2.20 18.22 7.07
N ARG A 191 -2.09 17.55 8.23
CA ARG A 191 -1.19 17.97 9.32
C ARG A 191 0.27 17.99 8.89
N ALA A 192 0.75 16.95 8.20
CA ALA A 192 2.12 16.89 7.72
C ALA A 192 2.43 17.96 6.66
N ALA A 193 1.46 18.29 5.81
CA ALA A 193 1.55 19.33 4.79
C ALA A 193 1.33 20.76 5.35
N GLY A 194 1.01 20.91 6.64
CA GLY A 194 0.74 22.22 7.24
C GLY A 194 -0.55 22.88 6.76
N VAL A 195 -1.50 22.11 6.23
CA VAL A 195 -2.79 22.60 5.72
C VAL A 195 -3.97 22.10 6.55
N GLY A 196 -5.09 22.82 6.49
CA GLY A 196 -6.33 22.34 7.10
C GLY A 196 -6.86 21.10 6.41
N LYS A 197 -7.46 20.17 7.16
CA LYS A 197 -8.12 18.98 6.58
C LYS A 197 -9.14 19.36 5.49
N GLY A 198 -9.92 20.42 5.74
CA GLY A 198 -10.89 20.96 4.77
C GLY A 198 -10.23 21.41 3.47
N THR A 199 -9.01 21.95 3.52
CA THR A 199 -8.24 22.34 2.33
C THR A 199 -7.97 21.13 1.44
N VAL A 200 -7.66 19.96 1.99
CA VAL A 200 -7.44 18.76 1.18
C VAL A 200 -8.72 18.33 0.46
N TYR A 201 -9.88 18.37 1.14
CA TYR A 201 -11.17 18.03 0.53
C TYR A 201 -11.70 19.03 -0.50
N LEU A 202 -11.18 20.28 -0.52
CA LEU A 202 -11.49 21.22 -1.60
C LEU A 202 -10.94 20.76 -2.94
N TYR A 203 -9.81 20.05 -2.92
CA TYR A 203 -9.13 19.59 -4.12
C TYR A 203 -9.35 18.11 -4.38
N TRP A 204 -9.48 17.27 -3.35
CA TRP A 204 -9.64 15.82 -3.53
C TRP A 204 -10.81 15.30 -2.70
N PRO A 205 -11.90 14.84 -3.34
CA PRO A 205 -13.08 14.34 -2.64
C PRO A 205 -12.78 13.14 -1.74
N THR A 206 -11.86 12.26 -2.17
CA THR A 206 -11.44 11.08 -1.43
C THR A 206 -9.92 11.01 -1.25
N LYS A 207 -9.47 10.17 -0.32
CA LYS A 207 -8.03 9.88 -0.16
C LYS A 207 -7.48 9.13 -1.38
N GLU A 208 -8.32 8.33 -2.04
CA GLU A 208 -7.98 7.63 -3.28
C GLU A 208 -7.69 8.64 -4.39
N ASP A 209 -8.52 9.67 -4.55
CA ASP A 209 -8.31 10.74 -5.53
C ASP A 209 -7.01 11.51 -5.27
N LEU A 210 -6.70 11.76 -4.00
CA LEU A 210 -5.43 12.40 -3.60
C LEU A 210 -4.24 11.54 -4.02
N ILE A 211 -4.24 10.25 -3.70
CA ILE A 211 -3.14 9.34 -4.03
C ILE A 211 -3.02 9.20 -5.55
N LEU A 212 -4.15 9.07 -6.25
CA LEU A 212 -4.23 9.00 -7.70
C LEU A 212 -3.62 10.24 -8.35
N GLY A 213 -4.03 11.43 -7.89
CA GLY A 213 -3.53 12.70 -8.38
C GLY A 213 -2.05 12.94 -8.06
N LEU A 214 -1.51 12.37 -6.98
CA LEU A 214 -0.08 12.42 -6.70
C LEU A 214 0.71 11.48 -7.62
N LEU A 215 0.23 10.25 -7.83
CA LEU A 215 0.85 9.29 -8.75
C LEU A 215 0.83 9.79 -10.20
N ALA A 216 -0.29 10.38 -10.63
CA ALA A 216 -0.42 10.99 -11.95
C ALA A 216 0.58 12.14 -12.16
N ARG A 217 0.87 12.93 -11.12
CA ARG A 217 1.90 13.98 -11.19
C ARG A 217 3.31 13.44 -11.33
N GLU A 218 3.65 12.37 -10.62
CA GLU A 218 4.96 11.72 -10.78
C GLU A 218 5.11 11.11 -12.18
N LEU A 219 4.06 10.49 -12.71
CA LEU A 219 4.04 10.02 -14.08
C LEU A 219 4.15 11.17 -15.09
N LEU A 220 3.50 12.30 -14.84
CA LEU A 220 3.63 13.50 -15.67
C LEU A 220 5.09 13.99 -15.70
N THR A 221 5.77 14.01 -14.56
CA THR A 221 7.21 14.34 -14.49
C THR A 221 8.05 13.38 -15.32
N LEU A 222 7.79 12.07 -15.26
CA LEU A 222 8.50 11.09 -16.09
C LEU A 222 8.31 11.35 -17.60
N LEU A 223 7.07 11.63 -18.01
CA LEU A 223 6.73 11.91 -19.41
C LEU A 223 7.35 13.23 -19.89
N ASP A 224 7.28 14.29 -19.08
CA ASP A 224 7.87 15.60 -19.39
C ASP A 224 9.40 15.50 -19.56
N GLU A 225 10.08 14.75 -18.69
CA GLU A 225 11.53 14.49 -18.80
C GLU A 225 11.87 13.73 -20.08
N ALA A 226 11.13 12.66 -20.41
CA ALA A 226 11.35 11.90 -21.64
C ALA A 226 11.10 12.76 -22.89
N ILE A 227 10.00 13.51 -22.92
CA ILE A 227 9.65 14.41 -24.02
C ILE A 227 10.73 15.48 -24.20
N GLY A 228 11.18 16.10 -23.10
CA GLY A 228 12.20 17.14 -23.13
C GLY A 228 13.53 16.64 -23.70
N HIS A 229 13.98 15.46 -23.26
CA HIS A 229 15.23 14.86 -23.74
C HIS A 229 15.14 14.44 -25.22
N ILE A 230 14.04 13.79 -25.64
CA ILE A 230 13.87 13.35 -27.04
C ILE A 230 13.70 14.55 -27.98
N ALA A 231 13.03 15.62 -27.53
CA ALA A 231 12.88 16.84 -28.33
C ALA A 231 14.20 17.62 -28.48
N ALA A 232 15.08 17.57 -27.47
CA ALA A 232 16.39 18.22 -27.51
C ALA A 232 17.43 17.40 -28.31
N ASP A 233 17.38 16.07 -28.21
CA ASP A 233 18.24 15.14 -28.94
C ASP A 233 17.42 13.91 -29.37
N SER A 234 17.15 13.79 -30.68
CA SER A 234 16.39 12.67 -31.23
C SER A 234 17.03 11.31 -30.92
N ALA A 235 18.35 11.24 -30.71
CA ALA A 235 19.01 10.00 -30.34
C ALA A 235 18.64 9.52 -28.92
N ALA A 236 18.05 10.38 -28.07
CA ALA A 236 17.55 9.99 -26.76
C ALA A 236 16.38 8.98 -26.84
N VAL A 237 15.74 8.81 -28.00
CA VAL A 237 14.69 7.78 -28.20
C VAL A 237 15.25 6.35 -28.14
N TRP A 238 16.56 6.18 -28.28
CA TRP A 238 17.19 4.86 -28.24
C TRP A 238 17.02 4.18 -26.88
N PRO A 239 16.75 2.86 -26.84
CA PRO A 239 16.60 2.12 -25.59
C PRO A 239 17.80 2.28 -24.64
N ARG A 240 19.03 2.34 -25.17
CA ARG A 240 20.24 2.57 -24.38
C ARG A 240 20.28 3.93 -23.65
N ARG A 241 19.53 4.93 -24.12
CA ARG A 241 19.47 6.27 -23.54
C ARG A 241 18.19 6.50 -22.77
N LEU A 242 17.07 6.05 -23.33
CA LEU A 242 15.74 6.23 -22.75
C LEU A 242 15.54 5.41 -21.47
N ALA A 243 15.98 4.14 -21.43
CA ALA A 243 15.75 3.29 -20.25
C ALA A 243 16.49 3.81 -18.99
N PRO A 244 17.79 4.16 -19.03
CA PRO A 244 18.46 4.77 -17.88
C PRO A 244 17.85 6.10 -17.46
N LEU A 245 17.41 6.94 -18.42
CA LEU A 245 16.72 8.20 -18.12
C LEU A 245 15.46 7.94 -17.29
N LEU A 246 14.57 7.06 -17.76
CA LEU A 246 13.30 6.77 -17.10
C LEU A 246 13.50 6.16 -15.71
N LEU A 247 14.48 5.24 -15.54
CA LEU A 247 14.76 4.66 -14.23
C LEU A 247 15.36 5.66 -13.24
N ARG A 248 16.31 6.50 -13.68
CA ARG A 248 16.86 7.57 -12.83
C ARG A 248 15.76 8.52 -12.37
N THR A 249 14.98 9.05 -13.31
CA THR A 249 13.89 9.98 -13.00
C THR A 249 12.88 9.31 -12.07
N GLY A 250 12.52 8.05 -12.32
CA GLY A 250 11.57 7.29 -11.48
C GLY A 250 12.07 7.05 -10.06
N ARG A 251 13.39 6.91 -9.87
CA ARG A 251 14.01 6.71 -8.55
C ARG A 251 13.92 7.95 -7.66
N ASP A 252 14.04 9.12 -8.26
CA ASP A 252 14.00 10.39 -7.53
C ASP A 252 12.55 10.79 -7.15
N LEU A 253 11.56 10.12 -7.73
CA LEU A 253 10.15 10.32 -7.45
C LEU A 253 9.69 9.49 -6.23
N PRO A 254 9.17 10.13 -5.16
CA PRO A 254 8.89 9.48 -3.88
C PRO A 254 7.94 8.27 -3.93
N LEU A 255 6.84 8.33 -4.70
CA LEU A 255 5.85 7.27 -4.76
C LEU A 255 6.27 6.17 -5.74
N ALA A 256 6.85 6.53 -6.88
CA ALA A 256 7.44 5.60 -7.83
C ALA A 256 8.52 4.73 -7.16
N ARG A 257 9.41 5.33 -6.36
CA ARG A 257 10.41 4.58 -5.57
C ARG A 257 9.77 3.54 -4.63
N ARG A 258 8.63 3.86 -4.02
CA ARG A 258 7.90 2.92 -3.14
C ARG A 258 7.21 1.80 -3.91
N LEU A 259 6.72 2.07 -5.12
CA LEU A 259 6.20 1.04 -6.01
C LEU A 259 7.29 0.03 -6.37
N PHE A 260 8.49 0.49 -6.70
CA PHE A 260 9.62 -0.39 -7.02
C PHE A 260 10.12 -1.20 -5.80
N SER A 261 9.96 -0.67 -4.57
CA SER A 261 10.28 -1.40 -3.34
C SER A 261 9.22 -2.43 -2.90
N GLY A 262 8.17 -2.66 -3.71
CA GLY A 262 7.17 -3.70 -3.45
C GLY A 262 6.08 -3.31 -2.45
N ASP A 263 5.72 -2.03 -2.36
CA ASP A 263 4.57 -1.58 -1.54
C ASP A 263 3.25 -2.08 -2.15
N THR A 264 2.80 -3.25 -1.69
CA THR A 264 1.59 -3.93 -2.17
C THR A 264 0.31 -3.14 -1.92
N ASP A 265 0.31 -2.25 -0.92
CA ASP A 265 -0.86 -1.42 -0.61
C ASP A 265 -1.04 -0.29 -1.63
N LEU A 266 0.07 0.33 -2.07
CA LEU A 266 0.06 1.30 -3.16
C LEU A 266 -0.37 0.65 -4.48
N PHE A 267 0.16 -0.55 -4.77
CA PHE A 267 -0.19 -1.31 -5.98
C PHE A 267 -1.67 -1.74 -6.01
N ARG A 268 -2.21 -2.14 -4.85
CA ARG A 268 -3.63 -2.50 -4.71
C ARG A 268 -4.55 -1.30 -4.89
N LEU A 269 -4.15 -0.11 -4.42
CA LEU A 269 -4.90 1.12 -4.63
C LEU A 269 -5.01 1.49 -6.12
N LEU A 270 -3.93 1.27 -6.89
CA LEU A 270 -3.89 1.50 -8.34
C LEU A 270 -4.82 0.57 -9.14
N THR A 271 -4.99 -0.67 -8.69
CA THR A 271 -5.74 -1.70 -9.44
C THR A 271 -7.23 -1.77 -9.09
N GLN A 272 -7.67 -1.11 -8.01
CA GLN A 272 -9.05 -1.16 -7.50
C GLN A 272 -9.98 -0.06 -8.04
N GLN A 273 -9.47 1.00 -8.65
CA GLN A 273 -10.31 2.04 -9.28
C GLN A 273 -10.74 1.59 -10.69
N ALA A 274 -12.03 1.28 -10.86
CA ALA A 274 -12.56 0.68 -12.08
C ALA A 274 -12.61 1.63 -13.29
N GLY A 275 -12.53 2.95 -13.07
CA GLY A 275 -12.67 3.97 -14.13
C GLY A 275 -11.38 4.28 -14.91
N ASP A 276 -10.22 4.20 -14.26
CA ASP A 276 -8.94 4.67 -14.84
C ASP A 276 -7.94 3.52 -15.12
N ARG A 277 -8.38 2.26 -15.06
CA ARG A 277 -7.54 1.08 -15.39
C ARG A 277 -6.85 1.21 -16.73
N ASP A 278 -7.54 1.73 -17.74
CA ASP A 278 -7.02 1.84 -19.10
C ASP A 278 -5.80 2.78 -19.18
N LEU A 279 -5.83 3.93 -18.50
CA LEU A 279 -4.71 4.86 -18.46
C LEU A 279 -3.54 4.32 -17.63
N PHE A 280 -3.82 3.64 -16.52
CA PHE A 280 -2.76 2.96 -15.75
C PHE A 280 -2.15 1.80 -16.52
N ASP A 281 -2.95 1.03 -17.25
CA ASP A 281 -2.48 -0.06 -18.09
C ASP A 281 -1.57 0.47 -19.19
N ARG A 282 -1.92 1.59 -19.84
CA ARG A 282 -1.11 2.29 -20.85
C ARG A 282 0.20 2.89 -20.33
N THR A 283 0.35 3.06 -19.02
CA THR A 283 1.49 3.77 -18.40
C THR A 283 2.38 2.85 -17.55
N ARG A 284 2.06 1.55 -17.50
CA ARG A 284 2.94 0.53 -16.94
C ARG A 284 4.27 0.49 -17.71
N PRO A 285 5.38 0.11 -17.05
CA PRO A 285 6.66 -0.07 -17.75
C PRO A 285 6.60 -1.05 -18.93
N SER A 286 5.71 -2.05 -18.86
CA SER A 286 5.44 -2.98 -19.97
C SER A 286 4.74 -2.30 -21.14
N ALA A 287 3.72 -1.48 -20.88
CA ALA A 287 2.97 -0.79 -21.92
C ALA A 287 3.80 0.27 -22.66
N LEU A 288 4.72 0.94 -21.97
CA LEU A 288 5.65 1.85 -22.61
C LEU A 288 6.58 1.11 -23.58
N SER A 289 7.06 -0.06 -23.17
CA SER A 289 7.89 -0.92 -24.02
C SER A 289 7.08 -1.41 -25.23
N GLU A 290 5.84 -1.87 -25.01
CA GLU A 290 4.92 -2.30 -26.07
C GLU A 290 4.52 -1.18 -27.04
N ALA A 291 4.46 0.07 -26.59
CA ALA A 291 4.12 1.22 -27.43
C ALA A 291 5.32 1.73 -28.25
N VAL A 292 6.51 1.80 -27.65
CA VAL A 292 7.69 2.41 -28.27
C VAL A 292 8.49 1.42 -29.13
N LEU A 293 8.66 0.15 -28.70
CA LEU A 293 9.46 -0.82 -29.45
C LEU A 293 8.96 -1.08 -30.88
N PRO A 294 7.65 -1.15 -31.18
CA PRO A 294 7.18 -1.27 -32.56
C PRO A 294 7.56 -0.09 -33.46
N ILE A 295 7.61 1.13 -32.91
CA ILE A 295 8.09 2.32 -33.62
C ILE A 295 9.57 2.15 -33.94
N LEU A 296 10.37 1.81 -32.94
CA LEU A 296 11.81 1.61 -33.10
C LEU A 296 12.10 0.49 -34.12
N HIS A 297 11.32 -0.59 -34.10
CA HIS A 297 11.46 -1.70 -35.03
C HIS A 297 11.18 -1.27 -36.47
N ARG A 298 10.08 -0.52 -36.68
CA ARG A 298 9.67 -0.02 -38.00
C ARG A 298 10.73 0.87 -38.65
N HIS A 299 11.42 1.68 -37.84
CA HIS A 299 12.48 2.58 -38.29
C HIS A 299 13.88 1.95 -38.25
N GLY A 300 14.00 0.67 -37.87
CA GLY A 300 15.26 -0.07 -37.87
C GLY A 300 16.23 0.31 -36.73
N LEU A 301 15.72 0.91 -35.65
CA LEU A 301 16.48 1.28 -34.46
C LEU A 301 16.68 0.12 -33.47
N ILE A 302 15.94 -0.98 -33.66
CA ILE A 302 16.16 -2.24 -32.95
C ILE A 302 16.32 -3.38 -33.94
N ARG A 303 17.01 -4.43 -33.51
CA ARG A 303 17.28 -5.64 -34.28
C ARG A 303 15.99 -6.31 -34.78
N SER A 304 16.10 -7.03 -35.90
CA SER A 304 14.96 -7.68 -36.57
C SER A 304 15.07 -9.20 -36.68
N ASP A 305 16.15 -9.77 -36.15
CA ASP A 305 16.44 -11.20 -36.12
C ASP A 305 15.75 -11.94 -34.96
N TRP A 306 15.00 -11.22 -34.11
CA TRP A 306 14.23 -11.78 -32.99
C TRP A 306 12.78 -11.25 -33.00
N PRO A 307 11.74 -12.08 -32.76
CA PRO A 307 10.37 -11.61 -32.61
C PRO A 307 10.23 -10.40 -31.68
N LEU A 308 9.49 -9.40 -32.15
CA LEU A 308 9.24 -8.16 -31.40
C LEU A 308 8.61 -8.39 -30.01
N PRO A 309 7.66 -9.33 -29.81
CA PRO A 309 7.13 -9.62 -28.47
C PRO A 309 8.20 -10.12 -27.50
N ASP A 310 9.14 -10.93 -27.99
CA ASP A 310 10.21 -11.48 -27.17
C ASP A 310 11.25 -10.40 -26.81
N GLN A 311 11.56 -9.50 -27.77
CA GLN A 311 12.37 -8.30 -27.53
C GLN A 311 11.74 -7.41 -26.45
N ALA A 312 10.42 -7.19 -26.53
CA ALA A 312 9.68 -6.41 -25.54
C ALA A 312 9.69 -7.05 -24.15
N TYR A 313 9.49 -8.38 -24.09
CA TYR A 313 9.56 -9.13 -22.85
C TYR A 313 10.94 -9.00 -22.18
N ALA A 314 12.03 -9.20 -22.93
CA ALA A 314 13.37 -9.12 -22.35
C ALA A 314 13.77 -7.70 -21.99
N ALA A 315 13.41 -6.70 -22.80
CA ALA A 315 13.63 -5.29 -22.46
C ALA A 315 12.92 -4.94 -21.16
N HIS A 316 11.66 -5.36 -21.00
CA HIS A 316 10.89 -5.16 -19.78
C HIS A 316 11.54 -5.88 -18.57
N ALA A 317 11.97 -7.13 -18.74
CA ALA A 317 12.62 -7.90 -17.68
C ALA A 317 13.94 -7.26 -17.21
N VAL A 318 14.76 -6.76 -18.14
CA VAL A 318 15.99 -6.03 -17.84
C VAL A 318 15.69 -4.74 -17.08
N VAL A 319 14.82 -3.87 -17.61
CA VAL A 319 14.47 -2.59 -16.97
C VAL A 319 13.89 -2.81 -15.57
N THR A 320 13.02 -3.81 -15.41
CA THR A 320 12.41 -4.16 -14.13
C THR A 320 13.46 -4.68 -13.13
N GLY A 321 14.35 -5.57 -13.56
CA GLY A 321 15.42 -6.11 -12.72
C GLY A 321 16.36 -5.01 -12.22
N PHE A 322 16.81 -4.12 -13.11
CA PHE A 322 17.62 -2.96 -12.71
C PHE A 322 16.86 -2.03 -11.77
N GLY A 323 15.57 -1.77 -12.01
CA GLY A 323 14.73 -0.96 -11.12
C GLY A 323 14.64 -1.52 -9.70
N ILE A 324 14.47 -2.84 -9.56
CA ILE A 324 14.45 -3.53 -8.25
C ILE A 324 15.81 -3.42 -7.56
N VAL A 325 16.89 -3.76 -8.26
CA VAL A 325 18.27 -3.74 -7.72
C VAL A 325 18.68 -2.33 -7.28
N MET A 326 18.36 -1.31 -8.07
CA MET A 326 18.69 0.07 -7.74
C MET A 326 17.85 0.64 -6.58
N SER A 327 16.72 0.02 -6.26
CA SER A 327 15.83 0.41 -5.15
C SER A 327 16.33 -0.09 -3.79
N ASP A 328 17.13 -1.17 -3.76
CA ASP A 328 17.78 -1.69 -2.55
C ASP A 328 19.27 -2.01 -2.79
N PRO A 329 20.14 -0.99 -2.83
CA PRO A 329 21.56 -1.17 -3.12
C PRO A 329 22.32 -1.94 -2.04
N ALA A 330 21.74 -2.16 -0.85
CA ALA A 330 22.36 -2.95 0.21
C ALA A 330 22.24 -4.48 -0.03
N ALA A 331 21.30 -4.90 -0.88
CA ALA A 331 21.04 -6.30 -1.18
C ALA A 331 21.89 -6.86 -2.35
N THR A 332 22.68 -6.02 -3.04
CA THR A 332 23.37 -6.40 -4.28
C THR A 332 24.80 -5.88 -4.38
N PRO A 333 25.67 -6.53 -5.19
CA PRO A 333 27.02 -6.04 -5.45
C PRO A 333 27.02 -4.60 -6.00
N ALA A 334 27.91 -3.75 -5.48
CA ALA A 334 28.00 -2.37 -5.91
C ALA A 334 28.57 -2.26 -7.33
N ALA A 335 27.81 -1.64 -8.24
CA ALA A 335 28.32 -1.17 -9.53
C ALA A 335 28.78 0.29 -9.41
N HIS A 336 29.90 0.64 -10.04
CA HIS A 336 30.42 2.03 -10.03
C HIS A 336 29.55 2.98 -10.87
N ALA A 337 28.92 2.47 -11.94
CA ALA A 337 28.06 3.24 -12.86
C ALA A 337 26.85 2.39 -13.31
N PRO A 338 25.83 2.19 -12.45
CA PRO A 338 24.69 1.31 -12.76
C PRO A 338 23.92 1.71 -14.02
N ASP A 339 23.86 3.01 -14.32
CA ASP A 339 23.18 3.53 -15.50
C ASP A 339 23.91 3.20 -16.80
N GLU A 340 25.25 3.21 -16.78
CA GLU A 340 26.08 2.80 -17.92
C GLU A 340 25.94 1.29 -18.17
N VAL A 341 25.92 0.50 -17.10
CA VAL A 341 25.71 -0.95 -17.21
C VAL A 341 24.34 -1.26 -17.81
N LEU A 342 23.28 -0.54 -17.41
CA LEU A 342 21.97 -0.68 -18.03
C LEU A 342 21.98 -0.24 -19.50
N ALA A 343 22.61 0.90 -19.81
CA ALA A 343 22.72 1.39 -21.18
C ALA A 343 23.38 0.36 -22.10
N ASP A 344 24.49 -0.24 -21.67
CA ASP A 344 25.21 -1.26 -22.42
C ASP A 344 24.42 -2.57 -22.50
N THR A 345 23.72 -2.96 -21.43
CA THR A 345 22.85 -4.14 -21.44
C THR A 345 21.71 -3.97 -22.45
N MET A 346 21.07 -2.80 -22.48
CA MET A 346 20.03 -2.49 -23.46
C MET A 346 20.58 -2.47 -24.89
N ALA A 347 21.77 -1.89 -25.09
CA ALA A 347 22.41 -1.88 -26.39
C ALA A 347 22.67 -3.30 -26.91
N LEU A 348 23.27 -4.16 -26.08
CA LEU A 348 23.52 -5.57 -26.42
C LEU A 348 22.22 -6.35 -26.69
N LEU A 349 21.14 -6.00 -25.99
CA LEU A 349 19.87 -6.71 -26.08
C LEU A 349 19.14 -6.40 -27.40
N VAL A 350 18.95 -5.11 -27.72
CA VAL A 350 18.02 -4.68 -28.76
C VAL A 350 18.63 -3.88 -29.91
N GLU A 351 19.85 -3.36 -29.82
CA GLU A 351 20.39 -2.54 -30.91
C GLU A 351 20.72 -3.37 -32.17
N PRO A 352 20.51 -2.79 -33.36
CA PRO A 352 20.91 -3.44 -34.60
C PRO A 352 22.44 -3.46 -34.75
N PRO A 353 23.00 -4.46 -35.47
CA PRO A 353 24.44 -4.54 -35.71
C PRO A 353 24.98 -3.42 -36.60
N VAL A 354 24.11 -2.74 -37.36
CA VAL A 354 24.43 -1.59 -38.20
C VAL A 354 23.67 -0.40 -37.67
N ALA A 355 24.37 0.71 -37.42
CA ALA A 355 23.76 1.93 -36.93
C ALA A 355 22.72 2.47 -37.94
N PRO A 356 21.50 2.82 -37.48
CA PRO A 356 20.50 3.46 -38.33
C PRO A 356 20.95 4.87 -38.74
N SER A 357 20.38 5.40 -39.82
CA SER A 357 20.69 6.77 -40.27
C SER A 357 20.08 7.81 -39.32
N ASP A 358 20.69 8.99 -39.25
CA ASP A 358 20.16 10.13 -38.47
C ASP A 358 18.71 10.46 -38.84
N ALA A 359 18.35 10.30 -40.13
CA ALA A 359 16.98 10.49 -40.61
C ALA A 359 16.00 9.47 -40.03
N ALA A 360 16.40 8.19 -39.91
CA ALA A 360 15.58 7.16 -39.29
C ALA A 360 15.42 7.38 -37.79
N VAL A 361 16.49 7.83 -37.11
CA VAL A 361 16.46 8.20 -35.69
C VAL A 361 15.53 9.37 -35.45
N ALA A 362 15.59 10.42 -36.28
CA ALA A 362 14.71 11.57 -36.19
C ALA A 362 13.23 11.19 -36.41
N ALA A 363 12.94 10.36 -37.42
CA ALA A 363 11.58 9.90 -37.70
C ALA A 363 11.00 9.05 -36.55
N ALA A 364 11.80 8.14 -35.98
CA ALA A 364 11.39 7.35 -34.82
C ALA A 364 11.15 8.22 -33.57
N ALA A 365 11.98 9.23 -33.36
CA ALA A 365 11.82 10.19 -32.27
C ALA A 365 10.51 10.99 -32.40
N GLU A 366 10.16 11.44 -33.61
CA GLU A 366 8.90 12.14 -33.87
C GLU A 366 7.68 11.26 -33.56
N ASP A 367 7.67 10.01 -34.05
CA ASP A 367 6.60 9.05 -33.77
C ASP A 367 6.48 8.73 -32.28
N ALA A 368 7.60 8.53 -31.57
CA ALA A 368 7.60 8.27 -30.14
C ALA A 368 7.13 9.49 -29.33
N LEU A 369 7.53 10.70 -29.73
CA LEU A 369 7.07 11.95 -29.12
C LEU A 369 5.55 12.12 -29.24
N ALA A 370 4.95 11.69 -30.35
CA ALA A 370 3.50 11.71 -30.51
C ALA A 370 2.79 10.85 -29.44
N ILE A 371 3.26 9.61 -29.22
CA ILE A 371 2.71 8.71 -28.17
C ILE A 371 2.92 9.30 -26.78
N PHE A 372 4.12 9.81 -26.49
CA PHE A 372 4.40 10.39 -25.18
C PHE A 372 3.54 11.62 -24.89
N ARG A 373 3.33 12.49 -25.88
CA ARG A 373 2.45 13.68 -25.75
C ARG A 373 0.99 13.29 -25.57
N GLU A 374 0.49 12.32 -26.33
CA GLU A 374 -0.88 11.81 -26.15
C GLU A 374 -1.08 11.23 -24.74
N THR A 375 -0.13 10.42 -24.27
CA THR A 375 -0.18 9.84 -22.92
C THR A 375 -0.11 10.93 -21.86
N ARG A 376 0.74 11.94 -22.05
CA ARG A 376 0.88 13.10 -21.18
C ARG A 376 -0.43 13.88 -21.05
N ASP A 377 -1.11 14.14 -22.18
CA ASP A 377 -2.38 14.87 -22.18
C ASP A 377 -3.47 14.07 -21.45
N ALA A 378 -3.51 12.74 -21.65
CA ALA A 378 -4.42 11.87 -20.89
C ALA A 378 -4.13 11.87 -19.37
N VAL A 379 -2.85 11.97 -18.97
CA VAL A 379 -2.46 12.10 -17.56
C VAL A 379 -2.86 13.47 -16.99
N LEU A 380 -2.77 14.54 -17.77
CA LEU A 380 -3.25 15.86 -17.36
C LEU A 380 -4.77 15.86 -17.12
N GLU A 381 -5.54 15.27 -18.02
CA GLU A 381 -6.98 15.10 -17.82
C GLU A 381 -7.29 14.27 -16.56
N LEU A 382 -6.51 13.23 -16.28
CA LEU A 382 -6.65 12.45 -15.04
C LEU A 382 -6.40 13.32 -13.80
N ILE A 383 -5.36 14.16 -13.82
CA ILE A 383 -5.07 15.07 -12.71
C ILE A 383 -6.27 16.00 -12.50
N GLU A 384 -6.80 16.60 -13.57
CA GLU A 384 -7.98 17.47 -13.48
C GLU A 384 -9.20 16.74 -12.93
N ARG A 385 -9.48 15.52 -13.40
CA ARG A 385 -10.59 14.68 -12.90
C ARG A 385 -10.41 14.29 -11.44
N SER A 386 -9.20 13.91 -11.03
CA SER A 386 -8.88 13.62 -9.61
C SER A 386 -9.10 14.85 -8.72
N GLN A 387 -9.05 16.05 -9.31
CA GLN A 387 -9.25 17.31 -8.63
C GLN A 387 -10.66 17.89 -8.77
N ALA A 388 -11.54 17.24 -9.54
CA ALA A 388 -12.82 17.79 -9.91
C ALA A 388 -13.78 17.82 -8.72
N THR A 389 -13.92 19.04 -8.19
CA THR A 389 -14.90 19.58 -7.24
C THR A 389 -16.10 18.69 -6.91
N ALA A 390 -16.22 18.39 -5.61
CA ALA A 390 -17.50 18.47 -4.93
C ALA A 390 -18.09 19.87 -5.16
N LYS A 391 -19.04 19.98 -6.09
CA LYS A 391 -19.97 21.13 -6.14
C LYS A 391 -21.20 20.80 -5.32
#